data_AF-A0A381YZS9-F1
#
_entry.id   AF-A0A381YZS9-F1
#
_cell.length_a   1.000
_cell.length_b   1.000
_cell.length_c   1.000
_cell.angle_alpha   90.00
_cell.angle_beta   90.00
_cell.angle_gamma   90.00
#
_symmetry.space_group_name_H-M   'P 1'
#
loop_
_entity.id
_entity.type
_entity.pdbx_description
1 polymer ?
#
loop_
_entity_poly.entity_id
_entity_poly.type
_entity_poly.pdbx_seq_one_letter_code
_entity_poly.pdbx_strand_id
1 'polypeptide(L)'
;MSAINEAWRVLGNEDLRAAYDRDRRPDPPAGSPRTTPSYQPTAPDPVDDVEVPAAVGCALRFGPALLAVGVLIGLLIVTALASGGGDSPTRLAPGRCVEVGDGLRIVPCALGVSEIVSRGVAGTSCPQGSVAVVLGTRTDQVCVAPHG
;
A
#
# COMPACT_ATOMS: atom_id res chain seq x y z
N MET A 1 -6.62 10.58 -27.03
CA MET A 1 -5.67 9.94 -26.10
C MET A 1 -4.42 9.41 -26.82
N SER A 2 -4.51 8.81 -28.01
CA SER A 2 -3.35 8.29 -28.76
C SER A 2 -2.24 9.32 -29.04
N ALA A 3 -2.59 10.55 -29.42
CA ALA A 3 -1.62 11.61 -29.68
C ALA A 3 -0.77 12.00 -28.44
N ILE A 4 -1.38 11.93 -27.25
CA ILE A 4 -0.68 12.20 -25.99
C ILE A 4 0.32 11.07 -25.71
N ASN A 5 -0.10 9.83 -25.91
CA ASN A 5 0.77 8.66 -25.72
C ASN A 5 1.96 8.67 -26.71
N GLU A 6 1.72 9.09 -27.95
CA GLU A 6 2.76 9.26 -28.97
C GLU A 6 3.76 10.35 -28.57
N ALA A 7 3.27 11.49 -28.07
CA ALA A 7 4.12 12.58 -27.59
C ALA A 7 4.99 12.15 -26.40
N TRP A 8 4.42 11.40 -25.45
CA TRP A 8 5.19 10.83 -24.34
C TRP A 8 6.27 9.86 -24.82
N ARG A 9 5.98 9.01 -25.82
CA ARG A 9 6.98 8.09 -26.40
C ARG A 9 8.14 8.85 -27.06
N VAL A 10 7.84 9.90 -27.82
CA VAL A 10 8.85 10.70 -28.53
C VAL A 10 9.68 11.54 -27.56
N LEU A 11 9.05 12.22 -26.59
CA LEU A 11 9.74 13.07 -25.63
C LEU A 11 10.49 12.30 -24.54
N GLY A 12 10.06 11.07 -24.24
CA GLY A 12 10.68 10.21 -23.23
C GLY A 12 11.95 9.48 -23.71
N ASN A 13 12.25 9.51 -25.00
CA ASN A 13 13.47 8.93 -25.58
C ASN A 13 14.32 10.05 -26.19
N GLU A 14 15.57 10.18 -25.73
CA GLU A 14 16.46 11.29 -26.09
C GLU A 14 16.77 11.34 -27.59
N ASP A 15 17.01 10.19 -28.24
CA ASP A 15 17.30 10.12 -29.67
C ASP A 15 16.07 10.49 -30.52
N LEU A 16 14.89 9.99 -30.13
CA LEU A 16 13.63 10.31 -30.82
C LEU A 16 13.27 11.78 -30.69
N ARG A 17 13.49 12.36 -29.50
CA ARG A 17 13.32 13.78 -29.25
C ARG A 17 14.29 14.61 -30.08
N ALA A 18 15.57 14.25 -30.11
CA ALA A 18 16.58 14.97 -30.89
C ALA A 18 16.29 14.94 -32.40
N ALA A 19 15.77 13.81 -32.91
CA ALA A 19 15.31 13.71 -34.29
C ALA A 19 14.07 14.59 -34.56
N TYR A 20 13.06 14.53 -33.69
CA TYR A 20 11.86 15.34 -33.78
C TYR A 20 12.17 16.85 -33.78
N ASP A 21 13.08 17.29 -32.91
CA ASP A 21 13.49 18.69 -32.79
C ASP A 21 14.29 19.17 -34.01
N ARG A 22 15.09 18.28 -34.61
CA ARG A 22 15.84 18.59 -35.83
C ARG A 22 14.92 18.78 -37.03
N ASP A 23 13.94 17.90 -37.20
CA ASP A 23 12.98 17.95 -38.31
C ASP A 23 12.06 19.18 -38.23
N ARG A 24 11.79 19.67 -37.02
CA ARG A 24 10.97 20.87 -36.77
C ARG A 24 11.77 22.15 -36.61
N ARG A 25 13.10 22.08 -36.73
CA ARG A 25 13.94 23.26 -36.62
C ARG A 25 13.65 24.18 -37.81
N PRO A 26 13.23 25.45 -37.56
CA PRO A 26 13.06 26.39 -38.65
C PRO A 26 14.40 26.61 -39.36
N ASP A 27 14.37 26.76 -40.69
CA ASP A 27 15.55 27.22 -41.41
C ASP A 27 15.94 28.60 -40.89
N PRO A 28 17.21 28.83 -40.54
CA PRO A 28 17.65 30.13 -40.12
C PRO A 28 17.45 31.13 -41.28
N PRO A 29 16.97 32.35 -41.01
CA PRO A 29 16.75 33.34 -42.05
C PRO A 29 18.07 33.63 -42.78
N ALA A 30 18.00 33.71 -44.11
CA ALA A 30 19.15 33.98 -44.97
C ALA A 30 19.83 35.29 -44.54
N GLY A 31 21.10 35.22 -44.14
CA GLY A 31 21.85 36.35 -43.62
C GLY A 31 22.01 36.37 -42.09
N SER A 32 21.50 35.36 -41.37
CA SER A 32 21.88 35.17 -39.96
C SER A 32 23.40 35.01 -39.89
N PRO A 33 24.14 35.91 -39.20
CA PRO A 33 25.55 35.68 -38.97
C PRO A 33 25.70 34.31 -38.29
N ARG A 34 26.66 33.50 -38.73
CA ARG A 34 27.10 32.36 -37.92
C ARG A 34 27.65 32.97 -36.64
N THR A 35 26.81 33.07 -35.63
CA THR A 35 27.22 33.39 -34.28
C THR A 35 28.09 32.21 -33.84
N THR A 36 29.41 32.32 -34.04
CA THR A 36 30.34 31.71 -33.10
C THR A 36 29.79 32.04 -31.72
N PRO A 37 29.55 31.05 -30.82
CA PRO A 37 28.99 31.35 -29.52
C PRO A 37 30.03 32.19 -28.77
N SER A 38 29.96 33.50 -28.91
CA SER A 38 30.50 34.40 -27.90
C SER A 38 29.63 34.10 -26.69
N TYR A 39 30.24 33.51 -25.67
CA TYR A 39 29.67 33.48 -24.34
C TYR A 39 29.51 34.93 -23.89
N GLN A 40 28.43 35.56 -24.34
CA GLN A 40 27.82 36.68 -23.65
C GLN A 40 26.99 36.05 -22.54
N PRO A 41 27.16 36.44 -21.28
CA PRO A 41 26.20 36.12 -20.26
C PRO A 41 24.85 36.58 -20.78
N THR A 42 23.99 35.63 -21.14
CA THR A 42 22.57 35.90 -21.39
C THR A 42 22.09 36.71 -20.19
N ALA A 43 21.36 37.81 -20.43
CA ALA A 43 20.68 38.51 -19.35
C ALA A 43 19.97 37.47 -18.48
N PRO A 44 20.10 37.54 -17.13
CA PRO A 44 19.52 36.52 -16.26
C PRO A 44 18.05 36.34 -16.64
N ASP A 45 17.66 35.09 -16.90
CA ASP A 45 16.30 34.78 -17.27
C ASP A 45 15.38 35.34 -16.16
N PRO A 46 14.27 36.03 -16.50
CA PRO A 46 13.41 36.67 -15.49
C PRO A 46 12.72 35.67 -14.53
N VAL A 47 12.95 34.37 -14.74
CA VAL A 47 12.49 33.27 -13.89
C VAL A 47 13.56 32.75 -12.92
N ASP A 48 14.83 33.16 -13.08
CA ASP A 48 15.93 32.81 -12.16
C ASP A 48 15.95 33.70 -10.89
N ASP A 49 15.23 34.83 -10.89
CA ASP A 49 15.20 35.79 -9.77
C ASP A 49 14.15 35.47 -8.69
N VAL A 50 13.44 34.34 -8.79
CA VAL A 50 12.59 33.88 -7.69
C VAL A 50 13.44 33.11 -6.70
N GLU A 51 14.03 33.82 -5.73
CA GLU A 51 14.69 33.21 -4.57
C GLU A 51 13.68 32.39 -3.77
N VAL A 52 13.56 31.11 -4.12
CA VAL A 52 12.79 30.14 -3.34
C VAL A 52 13.63 29.82 -2.09
N PRO A 53 13.12 30.08 -0.88
CA PRO A 53 13.84 29.69 0.32
C PRO A 53 14.17 28.20 0.27
N ALA A 54 15.40 27.82 0.63
CA ALA A 54 15.85 26.42 0.55
C ALA A 54 14.88 25.44 1.25
N ALA A 55 14.22 25.90 2.32
CA ALA A 55 13.16 25.15 3.01
C ALA A 55 11.95 24.83 2.12
N VAL A 56 11.51 25.77 1.28
CA VAL A 56 10.39 25.60 0.35
C VAL A 56 10.78 24.64 -0.77
N GLY A 57 12.01 24.73 -1.28
CA GLY A 57 12.54 23.76 -2.26
C GLY A 57 12.60 22.34 -1.69
N CYS A 58 13.07 22.17 -0.46
CA CYS A 58 13.07 20.88 0.24
C CYS A 58 11.65 20.36 0.50
N ALA A 59 10.71 21.23 0.91
CA ALA A 59 9.32 20.86 1.12
C ALA A 59 8.63 20.41 -0.17
N LEU A 60 8.88 21.09 -1.29
CA LEU A 60 8.35 20.69 -2.61
C LEU A 60 8.95 19.36 -3.09
N ARG A 61 10.23 19.12 -2.83
CA ARG A 61 10.93 17.90 -3.28
C ARG A 61 10.57 16.67 -2.45
N PHE A 62 10.47 16.81 -1.13
CA PHE A 62 10.33 15.67 -0.21
C PHE A 62 8.98 15.63 0.51
N GLY A 63 8.25 16.74 0.58
CA GLY A 63 6.94 16.83 1.23
C GLY A 63 5.93 15.80 0.71
N PRO A 64 5.77 15.62 -0.62
CA PRO A 64 4.86 14.61 -1.15
C PRO A 64 5.22 13.18 -0.70
N ALA A 65 6.50 12.83 -0.70
CA ALA A 65 6.98 11.51 -0.28
C ALA A 65 6.76 11.29 1.23
N LEU A 66 7.08 12.29 2.06
CA LEU A 66 6.87 12.23 3.51
C LEU A 66 5.38 12.13 3.85
N LEU A 67 4.52 12.87 3.15
CA LEU A 67 3.07 12.78 3.30
C LEU A 67 2.59 11.36 2.95
N ALA A 68 3.01 10.80 1.82
CA ALA A 68 2.62 9.46 1.39
C ALA A 68 3.04 8.38 2.42
N VAL A 69 4.27 8.47 2.93
CA VAL A 69 4.77 7.59 3.99
C VAL A 69 3.95 7.75 5.27
N GLY A 70 3.65 8.98 5.69
CA GLY A 70 2.82 9.26 6.86
C GLY A 70 1.41 8.67 6.71
N VAL A 71 0.79 8.81 5.54
CA VAL A 71 -0.53 8.22 5.23
C VAL A 71 -0.47 6.70 5.29
N LEU A 72 0.56 6.07 4.71
CA LEU A 72 0.74 4.61 4.77
C LEU A 72 0.89 4.11 6.20
N ILE A 73 1.73 4.77 7.00
CA ILE A 73 1.91 4.43 8.42
C ILE A 73 0.60 4.60 9.19
N GLY A 74 -0.11 5.71 8.96
CA GLY A 74 -1.42 5.97 9.59
C GLY A 74 -2.44 4.87 9.25
N LEU A 75 -2.52 4.46 7.99
CA LEU A 75 -3.37 3.35 7.56
C LEU A 75 -2.98 2.03 8.23
N LEU A 76 -1.68 1.72 8.34
CA LEU A 76 -1.20 0.54 9.04
C LEU A 76 -1.57 0.56 10.52
N ILE A 77 -1.47 1.71 11.19
CA ILE A 77 -1.85 1.84 12.60
C ILE A 77 -3.36 1.67 12.77
N VAL A 78 -4.18 2.33 11.94
CA VAL A 78 -5.65 2.23 12.03
C VAL A 78 -6.10 0.81 11.75
N THR A 79 -5.55 0.16 10.72
CA THR A 79 -5.86 -1.24 10.42
C THR A 79 -5.39 -2.18 11.53
N ALA A 80 -4.21 -1.95 12.09
CA ALA A 80 -3.71 -2.71 13.24
C ALA A 80 -4.62 -2.57 14.46
N LEU A 81 -5.03 -1.34 14.82
CA LEU A 81 -5.93 -1.08 15.94
C LEU A 81 -7.34 -1.64 15.70
N ALA A 82 -7.86 -1.57 14.48
CA ALA A 82 -9.11 -2.21 14.11
C ALA A 82 -9.03 -3.74 14.17
N SER A 83 -7.86 -4.31 13.84
CA SER A 83 -7.58 -5.75 13.95
C SER A 83 -7.17 -6.19 15.37
N GLY A 84 -6.88 -5.26 16.27
CA GLY A 84 -6.38 -5.52 17.63
C GLY A 84 -7.40 -6.17 18.58
N GLY A 85 -8.64 -6.34 18.14
CA GLY A 85 -9.66 -7.14 18.83
C GLY A 85 -9.78 -8.60 18.36
N GLY A 86 -8.96 -9.03 17.39
CA GLY A 86 -9.01 -10.37 16.84
C GLY A 86 -8.10 -11.34 17.59
N ASP A 87 -8.70 -12.20 18.39
CA ASP A 87 -8.11 -13.37 19.03
C ASP A 87 -6.95 -13.98 18.23
N SER A 88 -5.81 -14.12 18.89
CA SER A 88 -4.65 -14.80 18.32
C SER A 88 -5.05 -16.23 17.88
N PRO A 89 -4.81 -16.64 16.63
CA PRO A 89 -5.13 -18.00 16.15
C PRO A 89 -4.40 -19.10 16.93
N THR A 90 -3.37 -18.76 17.71
CA THR A 90 -2.66 -19.65 18.64
C THR A 90 -3.43 -19.97 19.93
N ARG A 91 -4.43 -19.17 20.31
CA ARG A 91 -5.21 -19.42 21.53
C ARG A 91 -6.18 -20.61 21.37
N LEU A 92 -6.68 -20.82 20.15
CA LEU A 92 -7.75 -21.77 19.83
C LEU A 92 -7.22 -23.05 19.16
N ALA A 93 -6.09 -23.54 19.64
CA ALA A 93 -5.48 -24.77 19.14
C ALA A 93 -6.26 -26.02 19.61
N PRO A 94 -6.22 -27.12 18.85
CA PRO A 94 -6.66 -28.43 19.35
C PRO A 94 -5.96 -28.78 20.67
N GLY A 95 -6.66 -29.46 21.58
CA GLY A 95 -6.09 -29.80 22.90
C GLY A 95 -6.35 -28.77 24.00
N ARG A 96 -7.10 -27.70 23.70
CA ARG A 96 -7.41 -26.63 24.67
C ARG A 96 -8.85 -26.76 25.16
N CYS A 97 -9.01 -26.66 26.47
CA CYS A 97 -10.31 -26.64 27.10
C CYS A 97 -10.94 -25.24 27.03
N VAL A 98 -12.22 -25.21 26.75
CA VAL A 98 -13.02 -24.03 26.43
C VAL A 98 -14.40 -24.12 27.06
N GLU A 99 -14.93 -22.97 27.42
CA GLU A 99 -16.31 -22.79 27.86
C GLU A 99 -17.08 -22.06 26.76
N VAL A 100 -18.25 -22.60 26.40
CA VAL A 100 -19.11 -22.07 25.32
C VAL A 100 -20.30 -21.37 25.98
N GLY A 101 -20.23 -20.04 26.09
CA GLY A 101 -21.30 -19.17 26.58
C GLY A 101 -21.74 -18.18 25.50
N ASP A 102 -21.73 -16.88 25.80
CA ASP A 102 -21.90 -15.79 24.80
C ASP A 102 -20.74 -15.66 23.80
N GLY A 103 -19.71 -16.48 23.99
CA GLY A 103 -18.52 -16.57 23.16
C GLY A 103 -17.67 -17.77 23.61
N LEU A 104 -16.54 -17.99 22.93
CA LEU A 104 -15.60 -19.05 23.29
C LEU A 104 -14.54 -18.50 24.24
N ARG A 105 -14.38 -19.10 25.43
CA ARG A 105 -13.35 -18.70 26.40
C ARG A 105 -12.45 -19.88 26.73
N ILE A 106 -11.14 -19.69 26.72
CA ILE A 106 -10.18 -20.74 27.08
C ILE A 106 -10.05 -20.79 28.59
N VAL A 107 -10.21 -21.99 29.13
CA VAL A 107 -10.22 -22.27 30.56
C VAL A 107 -9.24 -23.42 30.87
N PRO A 108 -8.73 -23.53 32.10
CA PRO A 108 -7.95 -24.69 32.51
C PRO A 108 -8.75 -25.98 32.29
N CYS A 109 -8.09 -27.03 31.80
CA CYS A 109 -8.73 -28.32 31.63
C CYS A 109 -9.09 -28.90 32.99
N ALA A 110 -10.40 -28.99 33.26
CA ALA A 110 -10.99 -29.62 34.43
C ALA A 110 -12.08 -30.59 33.97
N LEU A 111 -12.51 -31.47 34.88
CA LEU A 111 -13.61 -32.40 34.59
C LEU A 111 -14.88 -31.62 34.26
N GLY A 112 -15.50 -31.90 33.11
CA GLY A 112 -16.73 -31.25 32.65
C GLY A 112 -16.55 -30.02 31.73
N VAL A 113 -15.35 -29.77 31.20
CA VAL A 113 -15.01 -28.53 30.45
C VAL A 113 -14.58 -28.76 29.00
N SER A 114 -15.40 -28.33 28.04
CA SER A 114 -15.35 -28.66 26.59
C SER A 114 -13.98 -28.53 25.95
N GLU A 115 -13.62 -29.39 25.00
CA GLU A 115 -12.28 -29.38 24.39
C GLU A 115 -12.33 -29.09 22.88
N ILE A 116 -11.38 -28.30 22.38
CA ILE A 116 -11.20 -28.10 20.94
C ILE A 116 -10.60 -29.35 20.30
N VAL A 117 -11.33 -29.95 19.38
CA VAL A 117 -10.90 -31.14 18.62
C VAL A 117 -10.24 -30.74 17.30
N SER A 118 -10.82 -29.75 16.62
CA SER A 118 -10.31 -29.29 15.33
C SER A 118 -10.75 -27.87 15.02
N ARG A 119 -10.04 -27.24 14.08
CA ARG A 119 -10.36 -25.93 13.52
C ARG A 119 -10.64 -26.08 12.04
N GLY A 120 -11.60 -25.31 11.54
CA GLY A 120 -11.95 -25.29 10.13
C GLY A 120 -12.45 -23.92 9.69
N VAL A 121 -12.83 -23.86 8.42
CA VAL A 121 -13.55 -22.72 7.84
C VAL A 121 -15.03 -22.91 8.09
N ALA A 122 -15.76 -21.83 8.39
CA ALA A 122 -17.21 -21.88 8.61
C ALA A 122 -17.92 -22.61 7.45
N GLY A 123 -18.71 -23.63 7.79
CA GLY A 123 -19.43 -24.48 6.82
C GLY A 123 -18.77 -25.83 6.54
N THR A 124 -17.59 -26.13 7.09
CA THR A 124 -17.03 -27.49 7.01
C THR A 124 -17.65 -28.42 8.05
N SER A 125 -17.72 -29.72 7.76
CA SER A 125 -18.26 -30.69 8.71
C SER A 125 -17.27 -30.95 9.86
N CYS A 126 -17.77 -30.94 11.10
CA CYS A 126 -17.00 -31.34 12.27
C CYS A 126 -16.94 -32.88 12.44
N PRO A 127 -15.89 -33.43 13.07
CA PRO A 127 -15.79 -34.85 13.39
C PRO A 127 -16.96 -35.31 14.29
N GLN A 128 -17.31 -36.60 14.22
CA GLN A 128 -18.45 -37.14 14.96
C GLN A 128 -18.32 -36.92 16.48
N GLY A 129 -19.43 -36.53 17.11
CA GLY A 129 -19.46 -36.22 18.55
C GLY A 129 -18.93 -34.83 18.90
N SER A 130 -18.72 -33.93 17.92
CA SER A 130 -18.35 -32.54 18.18
C SER A 130 -19.34 -31.55 17.58
N VAL A 131 -19.41 -30.35 18.18
CA VAL A 131 -20.31 -29.27 17.78
C VAL A 131 -19.49 -28.14 17.14
N ALA A 132 -19.96 -27.64 16.00
CA ALA A 132 -19.34 -26.50 15.32
C ALA A 132 -19.74 -25.19 16.01
N VAL A 133 -18.75 -24.43 16.47
CA VAL A 133 -18.92 -23.07 16.98
C VAL A 133 -18.30 -22.10 15.98
N VAL A 134 -19.12 -21.24 15.38
CA VAL A 134 -18.68 -20.22 14.43
C VAL A 134 -18.22 -18.98 15.21
N LEU A 135 -17.00 -18.51 14.95
CA LEU A 135 -16.44 -17.35 15.64
C LEU A 135 -16.99 -16.04 15.05
N GLY A 136 -16.84 -14.95 15.80
CA GLY A 136 -17.38 -13.62 15.43
C GLY A 136 -16.96 -13.11 14.05
N THR A 137 -15.87 -13.62 13.47
CA THR A 137 -15.40 -13.31 12.12
C THR A 137 -16.21 -14.00 11.01
N ARG A 138 -17.10 -14.94 11.33
CA ARG A 138 -17.94 -15.75 10.43
C ARG A 138 -17.21 -16.55 9.36
N THR A 139 -15.88 -16.51 9.33
CA THR A 139 -15.03 -17.29 8.42
C THR A 139 -14.38 -18.46 9.12
N ASP A 140 -14.18 -18.36 10.43
CA ASP A 140 -13.55 -19.40 11.25
C ASP A 140 -14.60 -20.17 12.05
N GLN A 141 -14.45 -21.50 12.07
CA GLN A 141 -15.19 -22.39 12.97
C GLN A 141 -14.24 -23.25 13.79
N VAL A 142 -14.68 -23.58 15.00
CA VAL A 142 -13.98 -24.50 15.89
C VAL A 142 -14.93 -25.64 16.24
N CYS A 143 -14.44 -26.87 16.13
CA CYS A 143 -15.19 -28.06 16.50
C CYS A 143 -14.84 -28.43 17.95
N VAL A 144 -15.87 -28.45 18.79
CA VAL A 144 -15.73 -28.62 20.23
C VAL A 144 -16.38 -29.94 20.65
N ALA A 145 -15.67 -30.76 21.42
CA ALA A 145 -16.24 -31.93 22.06
C ALA A 145 -17.02 -31.50 23.31
N PRO A 146 -18.34 -31.77 23.39
CA PRO A 146 -19.12 -31.57 24.62
C PRO A 146 -18.66 -32.55 25.69
N HIS A 147 -18.78 -32.14 26.95
CA HIS A 147 -18.57 -33.07 28.07
C HIS A 147 -19.81 -33.92 28.23
N GLY A 148 -19.58 -35.22 28.43
CA GLY A 148 -20.62 -36.17 28.82
C GLY A 148 -21.02 -36.00 30.27
#